data_AF-A0A840NVX7-F1
#
_entry.id   AF-A0A840NVX7-F1
#
_cell.length_a   1.000
_cell.length_b   1.000
_cell.length_c   1.000
_cell.angle_alpha   90.00
_cell.angle_beta   90.00
_cell.angle_gamma   90.00
#
_symmetry.space_group_name_H-M   'P 1'
#
loop_
_entity.id
_entity.type
_entity.pdbx_description
1 polymer ?
#
loop_
_entity_poly.entity_id
_entity_poly.type
_entity_poly.pdbx_seq_one_letter_code
_entity_poly.pdbx_strand_id
1 'polypeptide(L)'
;MPSTYKSLENHGRVYWRKNAELSRKVGGKIKPVWEYHVSLLPEAARAALLVRSGGVCVEEKTEKSDQKASIWVRYEGLSKAHKRRCEERLKALCSMDDLLQAGMGVHDAASLCAVQFGVSYRSLFHWRQMVEGYERTDWLAALAPCYGEERLSQWAECHEGGMGGFMLGLFAPVSPCFFGMLSAYGDGGEGTGVGACAFRAGFASSF
;
A
#
# COMPACT_ATOMS: atom_id res chain seq x y z
N MET A 1 22.40 23.64 33.03
CA MET A 1 23.10 22.37 32.78
C MET A 1 24.60 22.61 32.87
N PRO A 2 25.43 21.69 33.39
CA PRO A 2 26.89 21.87 33.39
C PRO A 2 27.43 22.15 31.98
N SER A 3 28.24 23.20 31.85
CA SER A 3 28.73 23.71 30.57
C SER A 3 29.98 22.98 30.04
N THR A 4 30.71 22.28 30.91
CA THR A 4 31.93 21.56 30.56
C THR A 4 31.73 20.05 30.60
N TYR A 5 32.41 19.34 29.70
CA TYR A 5 32.37 17.88 29.60
C TYR A 5 32.68 17.18 30.93
N LYS A 6 33.73 17.62 31.65
CA LYS A 6 34.11 17.05 32.96
C LYS A 6 33.01 17.22 34.01
N SER A 7 32.34 18.37 34.01
CA SER A 7 31.24 18.64 34.94
C SER A 7 30.00 17.80 34.62
N LEU A 8 29.71 17.59 33.34
CA LEU A 8 28.64 16.70 32.88
C LEU A 8 28.90 15.24 33.23
N GLU A 9 30.13 14.76 33.07
CA GLU A 9 30.54 13.40 33.46
C GLU A 9 30.45 13.18 34.98
N ASN A 10 30.84 14.17 35.79
CA ASN A 10 30.67 14.12 37.24
C ASN A 10 29.18 14.10 37.64
N HIS A 11 28.36 14.93 37.00
CA HIS A 11 26.92 14.93 37.22
C HIS A 11 26.28 13.57 36.86
N GLY A 12 26.67 12.99 35.72
CA GLY A 12 26.23 11.67 35.30
C GLY A 12 26.61 10.55 36.29
N ARG A 13 27.82 10.62 36.87
CA ARG A 13 28.27 9.69 37.91
C ARG A 13 27.46 9.77 39.19
N VAL A 14 27.11 10.97 39.63
CA VAL A 14 26.44 11.19 40.92
C VAL A 14 24.94 10.93 40.84
N TYR A 15 24.29 11.31 39.74
CA TYR A 15 22.83 11.35 39.64
C TYR A 15 22.24 10.34 38.65
N TRP A 16 22.86 10.15 37.47
CA TRP A 16 22.23 9.35 36.40
C TRP A 16 22.55 7.86 36.48
N ARG A 17 23.81 7.50 36.78
CA ARG A 17 24.26 6.09 36.84
C ARG A 17 23.69 5.26 37.99
N LYS A 18 23.00 5.90 38.93
CA LYS A 18 22.29 5.22 40.03
C LYS A 18 20.97 4.61 39.56
N ASN A 19 20.41 5.10 38.45
CA ASN A 19 19.12 4.66 37.92
C ASN A 19 19.34 3.70 36.76
N ALA A 20 19.12 2.41 37.00
CA ALA A 20 19.35 1.34 36.02
C ALA A 20 18.37 1.38 34.82
N GLU A 21 17.19 2.00 34.98
CA GLU A 21 16.18 2.13 33.92
C GLU A 21 16.52 3.23 32.90
N LEU A 22 17.27 4.25 33.33
CA LEU A 22 17.56 5.45 32.53
C LEU A 22 19.01 5.52 32.06
N SER A 23 19.85 4.59 32.50
CA SER A 23 21.26 4.51 32.12
C SER A 23 21.70 3.07 31.92
N ARG A 24 22.38 2.82 30.80
CA ARG A 24 22.91 1.51 30.43
C ARG A 24 24.40 1.62 30.13
N LYS A 25 25.16 0.61 30.55
CA LYS A 25 26.55 0.44 30.16
C LYS A 25 26.61 -0.44 28.91
N VAL A 26 27.21 0.07 27.84
CA VAL A 26 27.37 -0.64 26.57
C VAL A 26 28.86 -0.87 26.30
N GLY A 27 29.18 -2.02 25.71
CA GLY A 27 30.55 -2.31 25.27
C GLY A 27 30.93 -1.41 24.09
N GLY A 28 31.89 -0.51 24.30
CA GLY A 28 32.51 0.27 23.22
C GLY A 28 33.78 -0.40 22.68
N LYS A 29 34.29 0.09 21.55
CA LYS A 29 35.45 -0.49 20.83
C LYS A 29 36.74 -0.62 21.67
N ILE A 30 36.93 0.23 22.68
CA ILE A 30 38.15 0.25 23.52
C ILE A 30 37.80 0.29 25.03
N LYS A 31 36.73 1.01 25.40
CA LYS A 31 36.23 1.12 26.77
C LYS A 31 34.70 1.07 26.78
N PRO A 32 34.08 0.61 27.88
CA PRO A 32 32.64 0.64 28.00
C PRO A 32 32.13 2.09 28.04
N VAL A 33 31.09 2.36 27.26
CA VAL A 33 30.44 3.67 27.11
C VAL A 33 29.11 3.65 27.88
N TRP A 34 28.70 4.80 28.39
CA TRP A 34 27.40 4.96 29.05
C TRP A 34 26.39 5.57 28.08
N GLU A 35 25.27 4.88 27.91
CA GLU A 35 24.10 5.37 27.19
C GLU A 35 23.06 5.86 28.20
N TYR A 36 22.44 7.00 27.90
CA TYR A 36 21.45 7.65 28.77
C TYR A 36 20.15 7.88 27.99
N HIS A 37 19.01 7.76 28.67
CA HIS A 37 17.71 8.05 28.07
C HIS A 37 17.52 9.55 27.83
N VAL A 38 16.84 9.93 26.73
CA VAL A 38 16.64 11.33 26.31
C VAL A 38 15.93 12.17 27.39
N SER A 39 15.05 11.56 28.19
CA SER A 39 14.33 12.22 29.28
C SER A 39 15.21 12.80 30.40
N LEU A 40 16.47 12.35 30.52
CA LEU A 40 17.42 12.88 31.50
C LEU A 40 17.97 14.25 31.12
N LEU A 41 17.84 14.63 29.84
CA LEU A 41 18.27 15.93 29.35
C LEU A 41 17.23 17.00 29.68
N PRO A 42 17.65 18.22 30.06
CA PRO A 42 16.74 19.34 30.24
C PRO A 42 16.04 19.68 28.92
N GLU A 43 14.85 20.25 29.01
CA GLU A 43 13.99 20.56 27.86
C GLU A 43 14.71 21.35 26.76
N ALA A 44 15.50 22.37 27.13
CA ALA A 44 16.30 23.13 26.18
C ALA A 44 17.33 22.26 25.42
N ALA A 45 17.94 21.28 26.09
CA ALA A 45 18.90 20.37 25.45
C ALA A 45 18.19 19.31 24.60
N ARG A 46 17.01 18.83 25.01
CA ARG A 46 16.16 17.94 24.20
C ARG A 46 15.76 18.65 22.91
N ALA A 47 15.26 19.88 22.99
CA ALA A 47 14.92 20.70 21.82
C ALA A 47 16.12 20.92 20.89
N ALA A 48 17.29 21.27 21.44
CA ALA A 48 18.50 21.45 20.64
C ALA A 48 18.98 20.16 19.96
N LEU A 49 18.86 19.00 20.62
CA LEU A 49 19.16 17.71 20.03
C LEU A 49 18.18 17.37 18.91
N LEU A 50 16.87 17.58 19.11
CA LEU A 50 15.85 17.38 18.09
C LEU A 50 16.12 18.24 16.84
N VAL A 51 16.46 19.52 17.02
CA VAL A 51 16.84 20.41 15.92
C VAL A 51 18.11 19.93 15.20
N ARG A 52 19.12 19.50 15.95
CA ARG A 52 20.40 19.05 15.38
C ARG A 52 20.34 17.68 14.73
N SER A 53 19.49 16.77 15.23
CA SER A 53 19.30 15.43 14.68
C SER A 53 18.29 15.39 13.54
N GLY A 54 17.84 16.55 13.03
CA GLY A 54 16.82 16.64 11.98
C GLY A 54 15.43 16.14 12.42
N GLY A 55 15.20 16.00 13.73
CA GLY A 55 14.07 15.28 14.29
C GLY A 55 12.97 16.18 14.80
N VAL A 56 12.15 16.71 13.89
CA VAL A 56 10.69 16.47 13.92
C VAL A 56 10.23 16.43 12.45
N CYS A 57 9.99 15.22 11.94
CA CYS A 57 8.94 14.95 10.94
C CYS A 57 8.96 15.81 9.66
N VAL A 58 10.11 15.94 8.98
CA VAL A 58 10.13 16.46 7.60
C VAL A 58 10.00 15.31 6.60
N GLU A 59 10.74 14.21 6.77
CA GLU A 59 10.69 13.04 5.88
C GLU A 59 9.28 12.41 5.80
N GLU A 60 8.61 12.17 6.93
CA GLU A 60 7.24 11.65 6.87
C GLU A 60 6.26 12.64 6.22
N LYS A 61 6.51 13.94 6.33
CA LYS A 61 5.62 14.96 5.77
C LYS A 61 5.81 15.09 4.26
N THR A 62 7.05 14.96 3.77
CA THR A 62 7.37 14.92 2.34
C THR A 62 6.88 13.64 1.70
N GLU A 63 7.09 12.48 2.34
CA GLU A 63 6.57 11.19 1.85
C GLU A 63 5.04 11.19 1.75
N LYS A 64 4.35 11.74 2.77
CA LYS A 64 2.88 11.88 2.75
C LYS A 64 2.42 12.87 1.67
N SER A 65 3.15 13.96 1.41
CA SER A 65 2.79 14.90 0.35
C SER A 65 2.97 14.31 -1.04
N ASP A 66 4.04 13.53 -1.25
CA ASP A 66 4.32 12.90 -2.54
C ASP A 66 3.30 11.80 -2.85
N GLN A 67 2.92 11.01 -1.83
CA GLN A 67 1.84 10.03 -1.93
C GLN A 67 0.50 10.70 -2.28
N LYS A 68 0.13 11.79 -1.59
CA LYS A 68 -1.10 12.56 -1.89
C LYS A 68 -1.09 13.03 -3.36
N ALA A 69 0.00 13.64 -3.82
CA ALA A 69 0.12 14.13 -5.19
C ALA A 69 -0.05 12.99 -6.22
N SER A 70 0.58 11.83 -5.99
CA SER A 70 0.49 10.68 -6.90
C SER A 70 -0.94 10.14 -7.07
N ILE A 71 -1.72 10.10 -5.99
CA ILE A 71 -3.09 9.59 -5.98
C ILE A 71 -4.03 10.56 -6.72
N TRP A 72 -3.81 11.86 -6.57
CA TRP A 72 -4.55 12.89 -7.29
C TRP A 72 -4.25 12.88 -8.79
N VAL A 73 -2.99 12.76 -9.20
CA VAL A 73 -2.60 12.61 -10.62
C VAL A 73 -3.29 11.40 -11.24
N ARG A 74 -3.32 10.28 -10.52
CA ARG A 74 -4.04 9.08 -10.95
C ARG A 74 -5.52 9.38 -11.17
N TYR A 75 -6.18 9.98 -10.19
CA TYR A 75 -7.60 10.32 -10.29
C TYR A 75 -7.90 11.25 -11.48
N GLU A 76 -7.03 12.23 -11.74
CA GLU A 76 -7.19 13.15 -12.87
C GLU A 76 -7.11 12.45 -14.22
N GLY A 77 -6.26 11.43 -14.36
CA GLY A 77 -6.15 10.60 -15.55
C GLY A 77 -7.35 9.68 -15.84
N LEU A 78 -8.29 9.51 -14.91
CA LEU A 78 -9.46 8.66 -15.11
C LEU A 78 -10.48 9.27 -16.09
N SER A 79 -11.18 8.39 -16.83
CA SER A 79 -12.30 8.81 -17.66
C SER A 79 -13.49 9.30 -16.83
N LYS A 80 -14.34 10.16 -17.42
CA LYS A 80 -15.52 10.75 -16.73
C LYS A 80 -16.45 9.71 -16.11
N ALA A 81 -16.59 8.53 -16.73
CA ALA A 81 -17.40 7.44 -16.21
C ALA A 81 -16.85 6.87 -14.89
N HIS A 82 -15.53 6.73 -14.78
CA HIS A 82 -14.89 6.26 -13.55
C HIS A 82 -14.93 7.32 -12.45
N LYS A 83 -14.71 8.59 -12.81
CA LYS A 83 -14.84 9.72 -11.87
C LYS A 83 -16.24 9.76 -11.23
N ARG A 84 -17.30 9.61 -12.03
CA ARG A 84 -18.68 9.51 -11.54
C ARG A 84 -18.87 8.34 -10.55
N ARG A 85 -18.31 7.17 -10.82
CA ARG A 85 -18.37 6.04 -9.88
C ARG A 85 -17.66 6.34 -8.56
N CYS A 86 -16.52 7.04 -8.59
CA CYS A 86 -15.83 7.47 -7.37
C CYS A 86 -16.69 8.43 -6.54
N GLU A 87 -17.36 9.38 -7.19
CA GLU A 87 -18.31 10.30 -6.53
C GLU A 87 -19.49 9.57 -5.88
N GLU A 88 -20.06 8.57 -6.57
CA GLU A 88 -21.15 7.73 -6.02
C GLU A 88 -20.69 6.95 -4.78
N ARG A 89 -19.48 6.38 -4.82
CA ARG A 89 -18.85 5.71 -3.66
C ARG A 89 -18.61 6.66 -2.50
N LEU A 90 -18.11 7.86 -2.79
CA LEU A 90 -17.83 8.87 -1.78
C LEU A 90 -19.11 9.35 -1.09
N LYS A 91 -20.21 9.52 -1.82
CA LYS A 91 -21.51 9.84 -1.24
C LYS A 91 -21.98 8.76 -0.25
N ALA A 92 -21.81 7.49 -0.60
CA ALA A 92 -22.16 6.38 0.29
C ALA A 92 -21.31 6.41 1.58
N LEU A 93 -19.99 6.61 1.47
CA LEU A 93 -19.11 6.71 2.64
C LEU A 93 -19.42 7.94 3.51
N CYS A 94 -19.67 9.10 2.93
CA CYS A 94 -20.06 10.30 3.68
C CYS A 94 -21.35 10.06 4.46
N SER A 95 -22.36 9.44 3.83
CA SER A 95 -23.60 9.11 4.54
C SER A 95 -23.36 8.16 5.71
N MET A 96 -22.50 7.16 5.55
CA MET A 96 -22.16 6.21 6.61
C MET A 96 -21.47 6.92 7.76
N ASP A 97 -20.54 7.84 7.47
CA ASP A 97 -19.87 8.66 8.46
C ASP A 97 -20.84 9.56 9.24
N ASP A 98 -21.81 10.17 8.56
CA ASP A 98 -22.81 11.01 9.21
C ASP A 98 -23.69 10.19 10.18
N LEU A 99 -24.03 8.95 9.79
CA LEU A 99 -24.74 7.98 10.63
C LEU A 99 -23.91 7.53 11.85
N LEU A 100 -22.59 7.35 11.68
CA LEU A 100 -21.68 7.06 12.77
C LEU A 100 -21.56 8.24 13.74
N GLN A 101 -21.50 9.47 13.23
CA GLN A 101 -21.48 10.68 14.06
C GLN A 101 -22.78 10.87 14.84
N ALA A 102 -23.91 10.41 14.29
CA ALA A 102 -25.19 10.36 14.99
C ALA A 102 -25.24 9.29 16.11
N GLY A 103 -24.17 8.49 16.29
CA GLY A 103 -24.04 7.51 17.36
C GLY A 103 -24.57 6.12 17.03
N MET A 104 -24.86 5.82 15.76
CA MET A 104 -25.24 4.46 15.36
C MET A 104 -24.04 3.50 15.32
N GLY A 105 -24.32 2.22 15.54
CA GLY A 105 -23.32 1.17 15.40
C GLY A 105 -22.83 1.03 13.96
N VAL A 106 -21.57 0.63 13.80
CA VAL A 106 -20.91 0.52 12.47
C VAL A 106 -21.64 -0.46 11.54
N HIS A 107 -22.09 -1.58 12.08
CA HIS A 107 -22.83 -2.59 11.31
C HIS A 107 -24.20 -2.08 10.85
N ASP A 108 -24.92 -1.39 11.74
CA ASP A 108 -26.26 -0.85 11.44
C ASP A 108 -26.18 0.27 10.41
N ALA A 109 -25.24 1.21 10.59
CA ALA A 109 -24.98 2.28 9.64
C ALA A 109 -24.62 1.74 8.24
N ALA A 110 -23.74 0.74 8.17
CA ALA A 110 -23.38 0.12 6.89
C ALA A 110 -24.56 -0.63 6.25
N SER A 111 -25.42 -1.27 7.05
CA SER A 111 -26.62 -1.95 6.54
C SER A 111 -27.62 -0.96 5.92
N LEU A 112 -27.83 0.18 6.57
CA LEU A 112 -28.72 1.24 6.06
C LEU A 112 -28.16 1.88 4.79
N CYS A 113 -26.88 2.21 4.76
CA CYS A 113 -26.22 2.73 3.56
C CYS A 113 -26.24 1.72 2.40
N ALA A 114 -26.06 0.43 2.68
CA ALA A 114 -26.13 -0.61 1.65
C ALA A 114 -27.50 -0.63 0.95
N VAL A 115 -28.59 -0.50 1.73
CA VAL A 115 -29.96 -0.41 1.21
C VAL A 115 -30.18 0.90 0.46
N GLN A 116 -29.74 2.03 1.01
CA GLN A 116 -29.94 3.36 0.43
C GLN A 116 -29.25 3.53 -0.93
N PHE A 117 -28.03 3.01 -1.08
CA PHE A 117 -27.22 3.16 -2.30
C PHE A 117 -27.28 1.91 -3.20
N GLY A 118 -27.94 0.83 -2.79
CA GLY A 118 -28.01 -0.42 -3.54
C GLY A 118 -26.65 -1.12 -3.69
N VAL A 119 -25.79 -0.98 -2.68
CA VAL A 119 -24.41 -1.50 -2.69
C VAL A 119 -24.30 -2.67 -1.70
N SER A 120 -23.45 -3.66 -2.00
CA SER A 120 -23.21 -4.74 -1.05
C SER A 120 -22.53 -4.24 0.22
N TYR A 121 -22.93 -4.81 1.37
CA TYR A 121 -22.30 -4.54 2.66
C TYR A 121 -20.76 -4.67 2.60
N ARG A 122 -20.26 -5.74 1.96
CA ARG A 122 -18.82 -6.00 1.81
C ARG A 122 -18.10 -4.90 1.04
N SER A 123 -18.73 -4.32 0.03
CA SER A 123 -18.13 -3.24 -0.77
C SER A 123 -17.93 -1.97 0.05
N LEU A 124 -18.84 -1.64 0.97
CA LEU A 124 -18.69 -0.48 1.85
C LEU A 124 -17.48 -0.61 2.78
N PHE A 125 -17.29 -1.78 3.40
CA PHE A 125 -16.11 -2.02 4.23
C PHE A 125 -14.81 -2.00 3.42
N HIS A 126 -14.84 -2.54 2.21
CA HIS A 126 -13.68 -2.47 1.33
C HIS A 126 -13.32 -1.01 0.98
N TRP A 127 -14.32 -0.18 0.68
CA TRP A 127 -14.10 1.25 0.42
C TRP A 127 -13.59 1.99 1.66
N ARG A 128 -14.11 1.65 2.85
CA ARG A 128 -13.61 2.18 4.12
C ARG A 128 -12.13 1.84 4.35
N GLN A 129 -11.73 0.60 4.05
CA GLN A 129 -10.34 0.17 4.16
C GLN A 129 -9.41 0.91 3.19
N MET A 130 -9.85 1.18 1.95
CA MET A 130 -9.05 1.94 0.98
C MET A 130 -8.81 3.38 1.43
N VAL A 131 -9.71 3.92 2.25
CA VAL A 131 -9.71 5.31 2.68
C VAL A 131 -9.07 5.48 4.07
N GLU A 132 -8.84 4.37 4.78
CA GLU A 132 -8.19 4.36 6.09
C GLU A 132 -6.75 4.90 5.99
N GLY A 133 -6.46 5.96 6.74
CA GLY A 133 -5.15 6.64 6.70
C GLY A 133 -5.10 7.89 5.81
N TYR A 134 -6.15 8.16 5.01
CA TYR A 134 -6.26 9.38 4.21
C TYR A 134 -7.16 10.42 4.87
N GLU A 135 -6.86 11.70 4.61
CA GLU A 135 -7.70 12.83 5.03
C GLU A 135 -8.98 12.91 4.19
N ARG A 136 -10.08 13.42 4.77
CA ARG A 136 -11.41 13.45 4.14
C ARG A 136 -11.44 14.16 2.77
N THR A 137 -10.53 15.10 2.55
CA THR A 137 -10.35 15.78 1.25
C THR A 137 -9.82 14.85 0.16
N ASP A 138 -8.98 13.88 0.53
CA ASP A 138 -8.26 12.99 -0.40
C ASP A 138 -9.00 11.67 -0.65
N TRP A 139 -10.13 11.44 0.03
CA TRP A 139 -10.93 10.21 -0.10
C TRP A 139 -11.40 9.95 -1.53
N LEU A 140 -11.70 11.02 -2.27
CA LEU A 140 -12.17 10.93 -3.63
C LEU A 140 -11.12 10.27 -4.53
N ALA A 141 -9.87 10.72 -4.38
CA ALA A 141 -8.75 10.21 -5.14
C ALA A 141 -8.33 8.79 -4.68
N ALA A 142 -8.42 8.51 -3.37
CA ALA A 142 -8.16 7.17 -2.81
C ALA A 142 -9.16 6.09 -3.31
N LEU A 143 -10.42 6.47 -3.58
CA LEU A 143 -11.45 5.57 -4.10
C LEU A 143 -11.29 5.23 -5.59
N ALA A 144 -10.33 5.86 -6.27
CA ALA A 144 -10.06 5.63 -7.68
C ALA A 144 -9.61 4.18 -7.94
N PRO A 145 -10.22 3.46 -8.89
CA PRO A 145 -9.71 2.16 -9.30
C PRO A 145 -8.30 2.29 -9.87
N CYS A 146 -7.29 1.84 -9.12
CA CYS A 146 -6.92 0.43 -9.09
C CYS A 146 -6.72 -0.34 -10.41
N TYR A 147 -6.84 0.23 -11.62
CA TYR A 147 -6.44 -0.52 -12.83
C TYR A 147 -4.92 -0.59 -12.84
N GLY A 148 -4.38 -1.61 -12.16
CA GLY A 148 -2.95 -1.82 -12.07
C GLY A 148 -2.35 -1.98 -13.46
N GLU A 149 -1.16 -1.42 -13.61
CA GLU A 149 -0.11 -1.93 -14.50
C GLU A 149 0.06 -3.47 -14.36
N GLU A 150 -0.38 -4.05 -13.24
CA GLU A 150 -0.47 -5.49 -12.96
C GLU A 150 -1.45 -6.27 -13.89
N ARG A 151 -2.35 -5.58 -14.60
CA ARG A 151 -3.15 -6.16 -15.69
C ARG A 151 -3.04 -5.36 -16.98
N LEU A 152 -1.86 -4.79 -17.24
CA LEU A 152 -1.37 -4.92 -18.60
C LEU A 152 -1.02 -6.39 -18.71
N SER A 153 -1.89 -7.18 -19.33
CA SER A 153 -1.51 -8.50 -19.82
C SER A 153 -0.10 -8.34 -20.36
N GLN A 154 0.88 -9.04 -19.79
CA GLN A 154 2.22 -9.11 -20.34
C GLN A 154 2.02 -9.39 -21.82
N TRP A 155 2.08 -8.35 -22.66
CA TRP A 155 2.13 -8.55 -24.08
C TRP A 155 3.45 -9.28 -24.22
N ALA A 156 3.36 -10.57 -24.53
CA ALA A 156 4.54 -11.37 -24.78
C ALA A 156 5.37 -10.59 -25.78
N GLU A 157 6.66 -10.41 -25.47
CA GLU A 157 7.61 -9.85 -26.42
C GLU A 157 7.44 -10.61 -27.73
N CYS A 158 6.86 -9.94 -28.72
CA CYS A 158 6.56 -10.55 -29.99
C CYS A 158 7.91 -10.81 -30.66
N HIS A 159 8.37 -12.05 -30.60
CA HIS A 159 9.60 -12.49 -31.25
C HIS A 159 9.48 -12.13 -32.75
N GLU A 160 10.44 -11.35 -33.28
CA GLU A 160 10.36 -10.77 -34.64
C GLU A 160 10.14 -11.82 -35.75
N GLY A 161 10.49 -13.08 -35.49
CA GLY A 161 10.28 -14.21 -36.42
C GLY A 161 8.84 -14.75 -36.50
N GLY A 162 7.92 -14.39 -35.60
CA GLY A 162 6.58 -14.97 -35.54
C GLY A 162 5.50 -14.20 -36.33
N MET A 163 5.65 -12.88 -36.47
CA MET A 163 4.63 -12.02 -37.10
C MET A 163 4.63 -12.10 -38.64
N GLY A 164 5.74 -12.52 -39.26
CA GLY A 164 5.88 -12.62 -40.71
C GLY A 164 4.97 -13.69 -41.35
N GLY A 165 4.74 -14.82 -40.67
CA GLY A 165 3.86 -15.88 -41.17
C GLY A 165 2.37 -15.58 -41.01
N PHE A 166 2.00 -14.82 -39.97
CA PHE A 166 0.60 -14.53 -39.65
C PHE A 166 -0.03 -13.51 -40.61
N MET A 167 0.72 -12.49 -41.01
CA MET A 167 0.24 -11.48 -41.97
C MET A 167 0.14 -12.03 -43.40
N LEU A 168 0.97 -13.00 -43.79
CA LEU A 168 0.94 -13.60 -45.13
C LEU A 168 -0.27 -14.53 -45.34
N GLY A 169 -0.80 -15.15 -44.28
CA GLY A 169 -2.01 -15.99 -44.36
C GLY A 169 -3.32 -15.21 -44.44
N LEU A 170 -3.36 -13.97 -43.97
CA LEU A 170 -4.58 -13.15 -43.94
C LEU A 170 -4.85 -12.45 -45.29
N PHE A 171 -3.83 -12.31 -46.15
CA PHE A 171 -3.90 -11.59 -47.42
C PHE A 171 -3.99 -12.48 -48.67
N ALA A 172 -4.00 -13.81 -48.52
CA ALA A 172 -4.27 -14.72 -49.64
C ALA A 172 -5.79 -14.77 -49.91
N PRO A 173 -6.27 -14.57 -51.16
CA PRO A 173 -7.70 -14.41 -51.47
C PRO A 173 -8.53 -15.70 -51.46
N VAL A 174 -8.12 -16.73 -50.71
CA VAL A 174 -8.91 -17.95 -50.55
C VAL A 174 -9.10 -18.18 -49.07
N SER A 175 -10.32 -17.94 -48.60
CA SER A 175 -10.76 -18.24 -47.25
C SER A 175 -11.14 -19.72 -47.16
N PRO A 176 -10.35 -20.58 -46.49
CA PRO A 176 -10.94 -21.69 -45.78
C PRO A 176 -11.43 -21.16 -44.43
N CYS A 177 -12.63 -21.58 -44.04
CA CYS A 177 -13.28 -21.15 -42.81
C CYS A 177 -12.33 -21.31 -41.61
N PHE A 178 -12.16 -20.23 -40.85
CA PHE A 178 -11.26 -20.03 -39.71
C PHE A 178 -11.38 -21.09 -38.58
N PHE A 179 -12.36 -22.00 -38.65
CA PHE A 179 -12.61 -23.02 -37.63
C PHE A 179 -11.81 -24.33 -37.84
N GLY A 180 -11.14 -24.51 -38.97
CA GLY A 180 -10.47 -25.79 -39.30
C GLY A 180 -8.97 -25.89 -38.96
N MET A 181 -8.29 -24.78 -38.68
CA MET A 181 -6.81 -24.75 -38.69
C MET A 181 -6.16 -24.80 -37.29
N LEU A 182 -6.94 -24.93 -36.20
CA LEU A 182 -6.37 -25.16 -34.87
C LEU A 182 -6.09 -26.64 -34.57
N SER A 183 -6.58 -27.56 -35.40
CA SER A 183 -6.47 -29.01 -35.16
C SER A 183 -5.32 -29.69 -35.91
N ALA A 184 -4.47 -28.94 -36.64
CA ALA A 184 -3.40 -29.49 -37.47
C ALA A 184 -1.97 -29.14 -37.00
N TYR A 185 -1.83 -28.54 -35.82
CA TYR A 185 -0.53 -28.28 -35.17
C TYR A 185 -0.41 -29.11 -33.89
N GLY A 186 -0.59 -30.42 -34.03
CA GLY A 186 -0.52 -31.36 -32.92
C GLY A 186 -0.21 -32.76 -33.43
N ASP A 187 0.99 -32.97 -33.97
CA ASP A 187 1.56 -34.31 -34.08
C ASP A 187 3.11 -34.28 -34.20
N GLY A 188 3.77 -34.97 -33.26
CA GLY A 188 5.20 -35.34 -33.27
C GLY A 188 6.16 -34.36 -32.57
N GLY A 189 6.87 -34.69 -31.48
CA GLY A 189 7.03 -35.91 -30.71
C GLY A 189 8.23 -35.76 -29.74
N GLU A 190 8.03 -36.16 -28.48
CA GLU A 190 8.96 -36.80 -27.51
C GLU A 190 10.33 -36.13 -27.23
N GLY A 191 10.57 -35.52 -26.06
CA GLY A 191 10.91 -36.12 -24.74
C GLY A 191 11.94 -35.17 -24.08
N THR A 192 12.07 -34.93 -22.77
CA THR A 192 11.85 -35.75 -21.58
C THR A 192 11.63 -34.84 -20.35
N GLY A 193 10.70 -35.26 -19.48
CA GLY A 193 10.86 -35.25 -18.02
C GLY A 193 10.67 -33.95 -17.23
N VAL A 194 9.46 -33.66 -16.75
CA VAL A 194 9.25 -33.04 -15.42
C VAL A 194 7.83 -33.35 -14.88
N GLY A 195 7.76 -33.72 -13.60
CA GLY A 195 6.83 -33.07 -12.68
C GLY A 195 5.41 -33.62 -12.55
N ALA A 196 5.26 -34.70 -11.78
CA ALA A 196 3.99 -34.97 -11.11
C ALA A 196 3.86 -34.07 -9.87
N CYS A 197 3.11 -32.97 -9.99
CA CYS A 197 2.57 -32.22 -8.86
C CYS A 197 1.07 -32.05 -9.04
N ALA A 198 0.30 -32.96 -8.43
CA ALA A 198 -1.14 -32.84 -8.29
C ALA A 198 -1.47 -31.79 -7.22
N PHE A 199 -2.20 -30.73 -7.58
CA PHE A 199 -2.84 -29.85 -6.61
C PHE A 199 -4.36 -29.95 -6.76
N ARG A 200 -4.96 -30.65 -5.79
CA ARG A 200 -6.38 -30.95 -5.66
C ARG A 200 -7.08 -29.75 -5.03
N ALA A 201 -7.96 -29.10 -5.77
CA ALA A 201 -8.89 -28.10 -5.24
C ALA A 201 -10.03 -28.81 -4.49
N GLY A 202 -10.12 -28.59 -3.18
CA GLY A 202 -11.24 -28.97 -2.33
C GLY A 202 -11.80 -27.74 -1.64
N PHE A 203 -12.84 -27.15 -2.22
CA PHE A 203 -13.67 -26.12 -1.59
C PHE A 203 -14.72 -26.84 -0.74
N ALA A 204 -14.59 -26.76 0.58
CA ALA A 204 -15.58 -27.29 1.53
C ALA A 204 -16.14 -26.16 2.38
N SER A 205 -17.43 -25.92 2.20
CA SER A 205 -18.33 -25.17 3.06
C SER A 205 -18.49 -25.84 4.43
N SER A 206 -18.45 -25.06 5.53
CA SER A 206 -19.49 -25.01 6.58
C SER A 206 -19.06 -24.17 7.80
N PHE A 207 -20.07 -23.52 8.39
CA PHE A 207 -20.12 -22.72 9.64
C PHE A 207 -19.73 -21.25 9.55
#